data_AF-A0A1N6KMU3-F1
#
_entry.id   AF-A0A1N6KMU3-F1
#
_cell.length_a   1.000
_cell.length_b   1.000
_cell.length_c   1.000
_cell.angle_alpha   90.00
_cell.angle_beta   90.00
_cell.angle_gamma   90.00
#
_symmetry.space_group_name_H-M   'P 1'
#
loop_
_entity.id
_entity.type
_entity.pdbx_description
1 polymer ?
#
loop_
_entity_poly.entity_id
_entity_poly.type
_entity_poly.pdbx_seq_one_letter_code
_entity_poly.pdbx_strand_id
1 'polypeptide(L)'
;MANLPLIIHERLGNWVRQLRPRLAAWPIRLTESRSLADLEGALAGTTSPILVIDLDRRPRAGLDDLERATRAVPSALVLVLDPGAHDGVAVLARELGATHVYSGVVTPPTVARLLERWIMLAQRRTEAEGWSNARKPEPESEPWNWLAPYLLLSPRSGPTWPPASRPL
;
A
#
# COMPACT_ATOMS: atom_id res chain seq x y z
N MET A 1 -14.41 5.45 7.51
CA MET A 1 -13.65 6.32 6.59
C MET A 1 -12.18 5.92 6.67
N ALA A 2 -11.55 5.63 5.54
CA ALA A 2 -10.13 5.26 5.52
C ALA A 2 -9.28 6.48 5.92
N ASN A 3 -8.54 6.37 7.01
CA ASN A 3 -7.68 7.42 7.52
C ASN A 3 -6.32 7.33 6.81
N LEU A 4 -6.22 7.97 5.64
CA LEU A 4 -5.09 7.81 4.72
C LEU A 4 -3.78 8.28 5.38
N PRO A 5 -2.73 7.45 5.44
CA PRO A 5 -1.45 7.85 6.03
C PRO A 5 -0.77 8.91 5.15
N LEU A 6 -0.49 10.08 5.73
CA LEU A 6 0.39 11.10 5.18
C LEU A 6 1.57 11.27 6.13
N ILE A 7 2.76 10.88 5.69
CA ILE A 7 3.97 10.93 6.49
C ILE A 7 4.84 12.06 5.95
N ILE A 8 5.26 12.96 6.83
CA ILE A 8 6.23 14.01 6.50
C ILE A 8 7.52 13.68 7.25
N HIS A 9 8.54 13.29 6.50
CA HIS A 9 9.89 13.04 6.98
C HIS A 9 10.74 14.31 6.82
N GLU A 10 11.02 14.98 7.93
CA GLU A 10 11.81 16.21 7.99
C GLU A 10 12.49 16.35 9.36
N ARG A 11 13.56 17.14 9.47
CA ARG A 11 14.22 17.35 10.78
C ARG A 11 13.55 18.41 11.67
N LEU A 12 13.01 19.46 11.07
CA LEU A 12 12.71 20.72 11.76
C LEU A 12 11.22 20.88 12.11
N GLY A 13 10.35 20.03 11.55
CA GLY A 13 8.90 20.12 11.75
C GLY A 13 8.28 21.38 11.13
N ASN A 14 8.92 21.97 10.13
CA ASN A 14 8.44 23.16 9.44
C ASN A 14 7.29 22.81 8.50
N TRP A 15 7.44 21.74 7.71
CA TRP A 15 6.44 21.29 6.75
C TRP A 15 5.17 20.82 7.45
N VAL A 16 5.27 20.03 8.51
CA VAL A 16 4.09 19.59 9.28
C VAL A 16 3.32 20.80 9.81
N ARG A 17 4.01 21.78 10.41
CA ARG A 17 3.38 23.01 10.94
C ARG A 17 2.66 23.81 9.86
N GLN A 18 3.27 23.92 8.68
CA GLN A 18 2.72 24.72 7.59
C GLN A 18 1.62 23.98 6.81
N LEU A 19 1.73 22.66 6.65
CA LEU A 19 0.78 21.87 5.87
C LEU A 19 -0.46 21.46 6.68
N ARG A 20 -0.33 21.24 7.99
CA ARG A 20 -1.46 20.85 8.86
C ARG A 20 -2.71 21.73 8.70
N PRO A 21 -2.66 23.07 8.80
CA PRO A 21 -3.87 23.90 8.63
C PRO A 21 -4.43 23.84 7.19
N ARG A 22 -3.58 23.60 6.19
CA ARG A 22 -3.99 23.52 4.78
C ARG A 22 -4.68 22.19 4.45
N LEU A 23 -4.32 21.13 5.17
CA LEU A 23 -4.84 19.78 4.96
C LEU A 23 -5.94 19.39 5.96
N ALA A 24 -6.35 20.29 6.86
CA ALA A 24 -7.29 20.00 7.95
C ALA A 24 -8.67 19.51 7.49
N ALA A 25 -9.10 19.86 6.28
CA ALA A 25 -10.37 19.43 5.71
C ALA A 25 -10.35 17.97 5.20
N TRP A 26 -9.18 17.34 5.13
CA TRP A 26 -9.02 16.01 4.56
C TRP A 26 -9.02 14.92 5.63
N PRO A 27 -9.62 13.74 5.37
CA PRO A 27 -9.62 12.62 6.30
C PRO A 27 -8.28 11.86 6.27
N ILE A 28 -7.21 12.51 6.71
CA ILE A 28 -5.84 12.00 6.69
C ILE A 28 -5.27 11.80 8.10
N ARG A 29 -4.38 10.81 8.23
CA ARG A 29 -3.54 10.62 9.41
C ARG A 29 -2.18 11.25 9.12
N LEU A 30 -2.02 12.51 9.52
CA LEU A 30 -0.76 13.22 9.36
C LEU A 30 0.23 12.83 10.46
N THR A 31 1.33 12.19 10.09
CA THR A 31 2.41 11.77 10.97
C THR A 31 3.71 12.51 10.62
N GLU A 32 4.42 12.97 11.64
CA GLU A 32 5.76 13.54 11.49
C GLU A 32 6.80 12.46 11.78
N SER A 33 7.86 12.39 10.98
CA SER A 33 9.03 11.55 11.20
C SER A 33 10.29 12.43 11.17
N ARG A 34 11.17 12.29 12.17
CA ARG A 34 12.42 13.09 12.27
C ARG A 34 13.70 12.27 12.21
N SER A 35 13.56 10.94 12.19
CA SER A 35 14.63 9.97 12.12
C SER A 35 14.21 8.79 11.25
N LEU A 36 15.18 7.96 10.83
CA LEU A 36 14.90 6.74 10.10
C LEU A 36 13.99 5.80 10.92
N ALA A 37 14.23 5.65 12.22
CA ALA A 37 13.40 4.81 13.08
C ALA A 37 11.94 5.30 13.15
N ASP A 38 11.72 6.62 13.22
CA ASP A 38 10.37 7.18 13.16
C ASP A 38 9.72 6.93 11.79
N LEU A 39 10.50 7.02 10.71
CA LEU A 39 10.01 6.77 9.35
C LEU A 39 9.58 5.32 9.18
N GLU A 40 10.42 4.37 9.59
CA GLU A 40 10.11 2.94 9.56
C GLU A 40 8.89 2.61 10.42
N GLY A 41 8.82 3.16 11.63
CA GLY A 41 7.66 3.01 12.51
C GLY A 41 6.37 3.60 11.92
N ALA A 42 6.45 4.74 11.23
CA ALA A 42 5.30 5.37 10.59
C ALA A 42 4.81 4.62 9.34
N LEU A 43 5.72 3.97 8.60
CA LEU A 43 5.42 3.17 7.41
C LEU A 43 4.90 1.77 7.76
N ALA A 44 5.29 1.22 8.93
CA ALA A 44 4.90 -0.12 9.36
C ALA A 44 3.38 -0.32 9.35
N GLY A 45 2.92 -1.37 8.65
CA GLY A 45 1.50 -1.71 8.56
C GLY A 45 0.64 -0.73 7.76
N THR A 46 1.25 0.19 7.01
CA THR A 46 0.53 1.10 6.11
C THR A 46 0.38 0.50 4.71
N THR A 47 -0.76 0.74 4.08
CA THR A 47 -1.00 0.41 2.68
C THR A 47 -1.08 1.72 1.88
N SER A 48 -0.23 1.83 0.86
CA SER A 48 -0.22 2.96 -0.10
C SER A 48 -0.18 4.37 0.55
N PRO A 49 0.80 4.64 1.44
CA PRO A 49 0.92 5.94 2.10
C PRO A 49 1.33 7.04 1.11
N ILE A 50 1.04 8.28 1.49
CA ILE A 50 1.69 9.45 0.88
C ILE A 50 2.87 9.83 1.76
N LEU A 51 4.05 9.96 1.16
CA LEU A 51 5.29 10.30 1.85
C LEU A 51 5.87 11.60 1.29
N VAL A 52 6.25 12.51 2.17
CA VAL A 52 7.04 13.70 1.83
C VAL A 52 8.40 13.57 2.50
N ILE A 53 9.48 13.63 1.75
CA ILE A 53 10.86 13.61 2.25
C ILE A 53 11.49 14.97 1.95
N ASP A 54 11.82 15.72 3.00
CA ASP A 54 12.61 16.94 2.88
C ASP A 54 14.10 16.61 3.03
N LEU A 55 14.86 16.83 1.96
CA LEU A 55 16.30 16.59 1.96
C LEU A 55 17.06 17.64 2.76
N ASP A 56 16.51 18.86 2.91
CA ASP A 56 17.15 20.00 3.56
C ASP A 56 18.65 20.12 3.18
N ARG A 57 19.57 20.11 4.14
CA ARG A 57 21.03 20.16 3.91
C ARG A 57 21.70 18.78 3.88
N ARG A 58 20.94 17.70 3.71
CA ARG A 58 21.43 16.32 3.81
C ARG A 58 20.89 15.43 2.67
N PRO A 59 21.16 15.77 1.40
CA PRO A 59 20.62 15.05 0.26
C PRO A 59 20.97 13.57 0.28
N ARG A 60 22.21 13.20 0.61
CA ARG A 60 22.62 11.79 0.66
C ARG A 60 21.81 10.96 1.66
N ALA A 61 21.72 11.42 2.91
CA ALA A 61 20.98 10.70 3.93
C ALA A 61 19.48 10.60 3.60
N GLY A 62 18.88 11.69 3.08
CA GLY A 62 17.48 11.68 2.68
C GLY A 62 17.21 10.77 1.47
N LEU A 63 18.15 10.61 0.55
CA LEU A 63 18.05 9.66 -0.56
C LEU A 63 18.23 8.21 -0.10
N ASP A 64 19.11 7.95 0.87
CA ASP A 64 19.21 6.63 1.50
C ASP A 64 17.89 6.26 2.22
N ASP A 65 17.26 7.22 2.89
CA ASP A 65 15.97 7.04 3.56
C ASP A 65 14.82 6.86 2.55
N LEU A 66 14.86 7.58 1.41
CA LEU A 66 13.94 7.37 0.28
C LEU A 66 14.02 5.94 -0.24
N GLU A 67 15.22 5.44 -0.53
CA GLU A 67 15.42 4.09 -1.05
C GLU A 67 14.87 3.03 -0.09
N ARG A 68 15.11 3.19 1.22
CA ARG A 68 14.55 2.28 2.23
C ARG A 68 13.02 2.35 2.25
N ALA A 69 12.45 3.56 2.22
CA ALA A 69 11.01 3.75 2.25
C ALA A 69 10.29 3.14 1.03
N THR A 70 10.85 3.31 -0.18
CA THR A 70 10.29 2.78 -1.43
C THR A 70 10.42 1.26 -1.52
N ARG A 71 11.48 0.68 -0.96
CA ARG A 71 11.57 -0.79 -0.80
C ARG A 71 10.56 -1.33 0.22
N ALA A 72 10.36 -0.62 1.33
CA ALA A 72 9.45 -1.05 2.39
C ALA A 72 7.98 -0.97 1.95
N VAL A 73 7.60 0.10 1.25
CA VAL A 73 6.23 0.29 0.76
C VAL A 73 6.24 0.76 -0.71
N PRO A 74 6.37 -0.16 -1.69
CA PRO A 74 6.48 0.21 -3.10
C PRO A 74 5.27 0.94 -3.69
N SER A 75 4.11 0.83 -3.04
CA SER A 75 2.89 1.52 -3.49
C SER A 75 2.79 2.98 -3.02
N ALA A 76 3.75 3.46 -2.24
CA ALA A 76 3.76 4.82 -1.71
C ALA A 76 3.83 5.88 -2.82
N LEU A 77 3.08 6.98 -2.66
CA LEU A 77 3.27 8.19 -3.47
C LEU A 77 4.28 9.07 -2.76
N VAL A 78 5.47 9.23 -3.35
CA VAL A 78 6.60 9.88 -2.68
C VAL A 78 6.94 11.21 -3.33
N LEU A 79 6.89 12.27 -2.54
CA LEU A 79 7.35 13.61 -2.89
C LEU A 79 8.70 13.88 -2.22
N VAL A 80 9.71 14.20 -3.03
CA VAL A 80 11.02 14.65 -2.53
C VAL A 80 11.12 16.16 -2.69
N LEU A 81 11.55 16.84 -1.62
CA LEU A 81 11.85 18.26 -1.61
C LEU A 81 13.36 18.44 -1.51
N ASP A 82 13.95 19.06 -2.53
CA ASP A 82 15.37 19.37 -2.62
C ASP A 82 15.56 20.90 -2.66
N PRO A 83 15.45 21.60 -1.52
CA PRO A 83 15.52 23.06 -1.50
C PRO A 83 16.86 23.61 -1.99
N GLY A 84 17.93 22.82 -1.90
CA GLY A 84 19.27 23.18 -2.37
C GLY A 84 19.46 23.10 -3.88
N ALA A 85 18.48 22.54 -4.62
CA ALA A 85 18.56 22.33 -6.07
C ALA A 85 19.88 21.66 -6.49
N HIS A 86 20.23 20.58 -5.82
CA HIS A 86 21.50 19.90 -6.03
C HIS A 86 21.50 19.16 -7.38
N ASP A 87 22.58 19.31 -8.14
CA ASP A 87 22.72 18.66 -9.44
C ASP A 87 22.57 17.13 -9.33
N GLY A 88 21.78 16.56 -10.24
CA GLY A 88 21.54 15.12 -10.31
C GLY A 88 20.59 14.54 -9.25
N VAL A 89 20.30 15.26 -8.16
CA VAL A 89 19.44 14.75 -7.08
C VAL A 89 18.03 14.44 -7.58
N ALA A 90 17.47 15.27 -8.47
CA ALA A 90 16.14 15.03 -9.01
C ALA A 90 16.08 13.78 -9.92
N VAL A 91 17.17 13.43 -10.60
CA VAL A 91 17.23 12.22 -11.42
C VAL A 91 17.32 11.00 -10.51
N LEU A 92 18.30 11.02 -9.59
CA LEU A 92 18.53 9.93 -8.66
C LEU A 92 17.31 9.66 -7.76
N ALA A 93 16.65 10.70 -7.24
CA ALA A 93 15.44 10.53 -6.45
C ALA A 93 14.34 9.78 -7.22
N ARG A 94 14.17 10.06 -8.51
CA ARG A 94 13.19 9.34 -9.35
C ARG A 94 13.59 7.89 -9.58
N GLU A 95 14.87 7.64 -9.83
CA GLU A 95 15.41 6.27 -9.97
C GLU A 95 15.19 5.45 -8.69
N LEU A 96 15.27 6.08 -7.52
CA LEU A 96 15.00 5.47 -6.22
C LEU A 96 13.52 5.33 -5.87
N GLY A 97 12.61 5.77 -6.76
CA GLY A 97 11.17 5.59 -6.62
C GLY A 97 10.38 6.83 -6.19
N ALA A 98 10.98 8.03 -6.19
CA ALA A 98 10.22 9.26 -6.00
C ALA A 98 9.20 9.45 -7.13
N THR A 99 7.93 9.63 -6.75
CA THR A 99 6.86 9.93 -7.70
C THR A 99 6.98 11.36 -8.25
N HIS A 100 7.39 12.30 -7.39
CA HIS A 100 7.62 13.68 -7.79
C HIS A 100 8.77 14.30 -7.00
N VAL A 101 9.45 15.27 -7.61
CA VAL A 101 10.56 15.98 -7.00
C VAL A 101 10.41 17.48 -7.26
N TYR A 102 10.47 18.28 -6.21
CA TYR A 102 10.69 19.72 -6.32
C TYR A 102 12.13 20.05 -5.97
N SER A 103 12.86 20.63 -6.93
CA SER A 103 14.19 21.19 -6.71
C SER A 103 14.12 22.71 -6.60
N GLY A 104 14.84 23.28 -5.66
CA GLY A 104 14.82 24.70 -5.32
C GLY A 104 13.69 25.06 -4.35
N VAL A 105 13.50 26.38 -4.16
CA VAL A 105 12.54 26.91 -3.19
C VAL A 105 11.11 26.59 -3.65
N VAL A 106 10.37 25.86 -2.81
CA VAL A 106 8.96 25.55 -3.03
C VAL A 106 8.11 26.04 -1.85
N THR A 107 6.92 26.53 -2.15
CA THR A 107 6.04 27.13 -1.15
C THR A 107 5.04 26.11 -0.57
N PRO A 108 4.63 26.26 0.70
CA PRO A 108 3.63 25.37 1.32
C PRO A 108 2.31 25.24 0.58
N PRO A 109 1.72 26.31 0.00
CA PRO A 109 0.53 26.17 -0.84
C PRO A 109 0.75 25.29 -2.07
N THR A 110 1.96 25.30 -2.64
CA THR A 110 2.28 24.49 -3.83
C THR A 110 2.38 23.01 -3.48
N VAL A 111 3.04 22.69 -2.37
CA VAL A 111 3.10 21.32 -1.84
C VAL A 111 1.70 20.84 -1.45
N ALA A 112 0.92 21.65 -0.74
CA ALA A 112 -0.44 21.28 -0.33
C ALA A 112 -1.33 20.92 -1.54
N ARG A 113 -1.35 21.72 -2.60
CA ARG A 113 -2.12 21.42 -3.82
C ARG A 113 -1.73 20.08 -4.47
N LEU A 114 -0.46 19.72 -4.43
CA LEU A 114 -0.02 18.41 -4.93
C LEU A 114 -0.54 17.29 -4.03
N LEU A 115 -0.38 17.45 -2.70
CA LEU A 115 -0.85 16.48 -1.73
C LEU A 115 -2.36 16.27 -1.79
N GLU A 116 -3.16 17.33 -1.97
CA GLU A 116 -4.62 17.24 -2.16
C GLU A 116 -4.99 16.32 -3.34
N ARG A 117 -4.31 16.49 -4.49
CA ARG A 117 -4.53 15.61 -5.65
C ARG A 117 -4.12 14.16 -5.36
N TRP A 118 -3.03 13.97 -4.62
CA TRP A 118 -2.57 12.63 -4.25
C TRP A 118 -3.47 11.97 -3.21
N ILE A 119 -4.06 12.73 -2.28
CA ILE A 119 -5.05 12.24 -1.32
C ILE A 119 -6.26 11.68 -2.09
N MET A 120 -6.78 12.44 -3.06
CA MET A 120 -7.87 11.97 -3.92
C MET A 120 -7.50 10.71 -4.72
N LEU A 121 -6.27 10.64 -5.23
CA LEU A 121 -5.78 9.48 -5.98
C LEU A 121 -5.67 8.24 -5.08
N ALA A 122 -5.09 8.40 -3.90
CA ALA A 122 -4.88 7.31 -2.94
C ALA A 122 -6.21 6.78 -2.39
N GLN A 123 -7.18 7.66 -2.10
CA GLN A 123 -8.53 7.26 -1.70
C GLN A 123 -9.19 6.37 -2.75
N ARG A 124 -9.13 6.75 -4.03
CA ARG A 124 -9.66 5.93 -5.14
C ARG A 124 -8.97 4.57 -5.25
N ARG A 125 -7.65 4.50 -4.99
CA ARG A 125 -6.91 3.23 -4.97
C ARG A 125 -7.38 2.34 -3.83
N THR A 126 -7.53 2.89 -2.62
CA THR A 126 -8.04 2.13 -1.46
C THR A 126 -9.46 1.64 -1.67
N GLU A 127 -10.33 2.44 -2.29
CA GLU A 127 -11.69 2.02 -2.67
C GLU A 127 -11.68 0.88 -3.70
N ALA A 128 -10.84 0.98 -4.74
CA ALA A 128 -10.70 -0.06 -5.75
C ALA A 128 -10.07 -1.37 -5.21
N GLU A 129 -9.07 -1.27 -4.33
CA GLU A 129 -8.51 -2.41 -3.60
C GLU A 129 -9.54 -3.04 -2.66
N GLY A 130 -10.34 -2.21 -1.98
CA GLY A 130 -11.46 -2.67 -1.15
C GLY A 130 -12.50 -3.43 -1.96
N TRP A 131 -12.78 -3.01 -3.20
CA TRP A 131 -13.71 -3.70 -4.10
C TRP A 131 -13.10 -4.98 -4.70
N SER A 132 -11.81 -4.98 -5.01
CA SER A 132 -11.10 -6.16 -5.51
C SER A 132 -10.99 -7.24 -4.43
N ASN A 133 -10.91 -6.86 -3.16
CA ASN A 133 -10.92 -7.76 -2.01
C ASN A 133 -12.34 -8.15 -1.53
N ALA A 134 -13.40 -7.53 -2.06
CA ALA A 134 -14.79 -7.73 -1.61
C ALA A 134 -15.47 -9.00 -2.16
N ARG A 135 -14.76 -9.91 -2.82
CA ARG A 135 -15.33 -11.21 -3.18
C ARG A 135 -14.31 -12.31 -2.90
N LYS A 136 -14.38 -12.90 -1.71
CA LYS A 136 -14.01 -14.31 -1.59
C LYS A 136 -14.97 -15.04 -2.53
N PRO A 137 -14.51 -15.72 -3.60
CA PRO A 137 -15.42 -16.63 -4.29
C PRO A 137 -15.94 -17.57 -3.22
N GLU A 138 -17.27 -17.74 -3.14
CA GLU A 138 -17.80 -18.95 -2.52
C GLU A 138 -16.98 -20.11 -3.10
N PRO A 139 -16.52 -21.06 -2.27
CA PRO A 139 -15.78 -22.20 -2.79
C PRO A 139 -16.61 -22.74 -3.96
N GLU A 140 -16.06 -22.65 -5.17
CA GLU A 140 -16.73 -23.13 -6.36
C GLU A 140 -17.17 -24.54 -6.03
N SER A 141 -18.47 -24.80 -6.17
CA SER A 141 -18.97 -26.16 -6.03
C SER A 141 -18.12 -26.99 -6.99
N GLU A 142 -17.39 -27.99 -6.47
CA GLU A 142 -16.53 -28.80 -7.33
C GLU A 142 -17.36 -29.26 -8.54
N PRO A 143 -16.81 -29.31 -9.76
CA PRO A 143 -17.59 -29.52 -10.98
C PRO A 143 -18.35 -30.86 -11.02
N TRP A 144 -18.15 -31.72 -10.03
CA TRP A 144 -18.79 -33.00 -9.80
C TRP A 144 -19.74 -33.01 -8.59
N ASN A 145 -19.96 -31.89 -7.87
CA ASN A 145 -20.91 -31.81 -6.76
C ASN A 145 -22.36 -32.13 -7.20
N TRP A 146 -22.69 -31.93 -8.47
CA TRP A 146 -23.97 -32.37 -9.04
C TRP A 146 -24.12 -33.90 -9.09
N LEU A 147 -23.03 -34.67 -8.96
CA LEU A 147 -23.05 -36.13 -8.85
C LEU A 147 -23.39 -36.63 -7.45
N ALA A 148 -23.33 -35.77 -6.41
CA ALA A 148 -23.53 -36.17 -5.02
C ALA A 148 -24.86 -36.92 -4.77
N PRO A 149 -26.01 -36.53 -5.35
CA PRO A 149 -27.26 -37.27 -5.20
C PRO A 149 -27.21 -38.67 -5.81
N TYR A 150 -26.42 -38.87 -6.87
CA TYR A 150 -26.34 -40.12 -7.62
C TYR A 150 -25.33 -41.10 -7.01
N LEU A 151 -24.29 -40.61 -6.35
CA LEU A 151 -23.30 -41.44 -5.64
C LEU A 151 -23.87 -42.04 -4.35
N LEU A 152 -24.85 -41.37 -3.72
CA LEU A 152 -25.54 -41.86 -2.52
C LEU A 152 -26.61 -42.92 -2.82
N LEU A 153 -26.95 -43.12 -4.10
CA LEU A 153 -27.98 -44.06 -4.56
C LEU A 153 -27.42 -45.38 -5.07
N SER A 154 -26.27 -45.85 -4.54
CA SER A 154 -25.81 -47.22 -4.82
C SER A 154 -26.42 -48.21 -3.81
N PRO A 155 -27.51 -48.94 -4.13
CA PRO A 155 -27.75 -50.20 -3.46
C PRO A 155 -26.69 -51.17 -3.97
N ARG A 156 -25.77 -51.57 -3.08
CA ARG A 156 -25.01 -52.81 -3.28
C ARG A 156 -25.97 -53.98 -3.14
N SER A 157 -26.70 -54.28 -4.20
CA SER A 157 -27.30 -55.59 -4.42
C SER A 157 -26.35 -56.35 -5.32
N GLY A 158 -25.32 -56.95 -4.73
CA GLY A 158 -24.50 -57.94 -5.43
C GLY A 158 -25.31 -59.21 -5.66
N PRO A 159 -25.05 -59.95 -6.76
CA PRO A 159 -25.76 -61.20 -7.02
C PRO A 159 -25.42 -62.25 -5.94
N THR A 160 -26.45 -62.82 -5.33
CA THR A 160 -26.35 -64.00 -4.46
C THR A 160 -25.99 -65.22 -5.31
N TRP A 161 -24.74 -65.68 -5.20
CA TRP A 161 -24.33 -66.98 -5.72
C TRP A 161 -24.89 -68.10 -4.81
N PRO A 162 -25.38 -69.23 -5.36
CA PRO A 162 -25.77 -70.37 -4.55
C PRO A 162 -24.53 -71.10 -3.99
N PRO A 163 -24.65 -71.79 -2.84
CA PRO A 163 -23.52 -72.46 -2.22
C PRO A 163 -23.06 -73.66 -3.07
N ALA A 164 -21.75 -73.77 -3.28
CA ALA A 164 -21.14 -74.91 -3.94
C ALA A 164 -21.16 -76.14 -3.01
N SER A 165 -21.80 -77.21 -3.48
CA SER A 165 -21.80 -78.54 -2.86
C SER A 165 -20.37 -79.11 -2.79
N ARG A 166 -19.97 -79.59 -1.59
CA ARG A 166 -18.76 -80.41 -1.39
C ARG A 166 -18.96 -81.81 -1.97
N PRO A 167 -17.94 -82.42 -2.60
CA PRO A 167 -17.80 -83.87 -2.59
C PRO A 167 -16.79 -84.31 -1.51
N LEU A 168 -17.00 -85.57 -1.10
CA LEU A 168 -16.32 -86.36 -0.07
C LEU A 168 -14.85 -86.64 -0.38
#